data_AF-A0A2V7VH38-F1
#
_entry.id   AF-A0A2V7VH38-F1
#
_cell.length_a   1.000
_cell.length_b   1.000
_cell.length_c   1.000
_cell.angle_alpha   90.00
_cell.angle_beta   90.00
_cell.angle_gamma   90.00
#
_symmetry.space_group_name_H-M   'P 1'
#
loop_
_entity.id
_entity.type
_entity.pdbx_description
1 polymer ?
#
loop_
_entity_poly.entity_id
_entity_poly.type
_entity_poly.pdbx_seq_one_letter_code
_entity_poly.pdbx_strand_id
1 'polypeptide(L)'
;MLLKHARLATFDPPRVDEADLRIEGERIAERGPALSARPGEEALELEGAVVMPGLVNAHTHLYSALARGMPGPGAPPRSFVETLERVWWKLDRALDAEAVYLSGLVGGIEAARSGTTLLIDHHSSPSSVRGSLRLIQCALEEVGLRSALCYEVTDRNGPEARDLGVEENVSFARERATTLTRGLVGAHASFTLGDESLDRLARAVAETGASLHLHVAEDGADVEDCRARYGCTLVERLDRHGLLASRALLAHCVHLRPDEVQSVHAKGCWIAHNPRSNMNNAVGYAPTAALRRAALGTDGMDEDMLAEARAAFLKMRDAGRDDAAAATLQLVAGGHRLAAALFGLPFGKLDAGAPADLIVLDYRPPTDLQADNLAGHLLFGIDRSHVRSVMVAGRWVMRERELAGVDAAAAFARARAAARDVWSRMGAG
;
A
#
# COMPACT_ATOMS: atom_id res chain seq x y z
N MET A 1 -16.15 22.49 -7.07
CA MET A 1 -15.83 22.04 -8.43
C MET A 1 -16.89 21.03 -8.82
N LEU A 2 -17.40 21.11 -10.03
CA LEU A 2 -18.41 20.21 -10.55
C LEU A 2 -17.82 19.32 -11.64
N LEU A 3 -17.89 18.01 -11.47
CA LEU A 3 -17.54 17.02 -12.49
C LEU A 3 -18.83 16.57 -13.17
N LYS A 4 -18.93 16.71 -14.49
CA LYS A 4 -20.17 16.49 -15.23
C LYS A 4 -20.10 15.31 -16.20
N HIS A 5 -21.24 14.63 -16.37
CA HIS A 5 -21.47 13.55 -17.35
C HIS A 5 -20.42 12.43 -17.27
N ALA A 6 -20.01 12.10 -16.05
CA ALA A 6 -19.04 11.04 -15.81
C ALA A 6 -19.73 9.67 -15.73
N ARG A 7 -19.14 8.66 -16.36
CA ARG A 7 -19.49 7.26 -16.07
C ARG A 7 -18.77 6.83 -14.80
N LEU A 8 -19.51 6.69 -13.71
CA LEU A 8 -18.97 6.33 -12.40
C LEU A 8 -18.90 4.82 -12.26
N ALA A 9 -17.82 4.30 -11.68
CA ALA A 9 -17.66 2.88 -11.37
C ALA A 9 -17.10 2.68 -9.95
N THR A 10 -17.80 1.93 -9.10
CA THR A 10 -17.35 1.53 -7.75
C THR A 10 -17.30 0.02 -7.61
N PHE A 11 -16.45 -0.49 -6.71
CA PHE A 11 -16.14 -1.92 -6.61
C PHE A 11 -16.90 -2.68 -5.50
N ASP A 12 -17.47 -1.98 -4.52
CA ASP A 12 -18.16 -2.61 -3.38
C ASP A 12 -19.38 -1.81 -2.90
N PRO A 13 -20.62 -2.25 -3.18
CA PRO A 13 -20.91 -3.24 -4.21
C PRO A 13 -20.49 -2.72 -5.60
N PRO A 14 -20.25 -3.61 -6.57
CA PRO A 14 -20.06 -3.21 -7.96
C PRO A 14 -21.24 -2.34 -8.43
N ARG A 15 -20.96 -1.13 -8.91
CA ARG A 15 -21.97 -0.20 -9.45
C ARG A 15 -21.36 0.54 -10.62
N VAL A 16 -22.11 0.64 -11.71
CA VAL A 16 -21.79 1.49 -12.86
C VAL A 16 -23.03 2.27 -13.25
N ASP A 17 -22.89 3.59 -13.35
CA ASP A 17 -23.96 4.51 -13.73
C ASP A 17 -23.40 5.87 -14.16
N GLU A 18 -24.26 6.76 -14.65
CA GLU A 18 -23.87 8.12 -15.05
C GLU A 18 -24.43 9.14 -14.06
N ALA A 19 -23.55 10.01 -13.53
CA ALA A 19 -23.92 11.08 -12.64
C ALA A 19 -22.86 12.18 -12.60
N ASP A 20 -23.28 13.37 -12.18
CA ASP A 20 -22.41 14.49 -11.85
C ASP A 20 -21.98 14.40 -10.38
N LEU A 21 -20.76 14.86 -10.10
CA LEU A 21 -20.19 14.93 -8.75
C LEU A 21 -19.78 16.36 -8.43
N ARG A 22 -20.32 16.92 -7.36
CA ARG A 22 -19.84 18.18 -6.79
C ARG A 22 -18.83 17.91 -5.69
N ILE A 23 -17.63 18.46 -5.87
CA ILE A 23 -16.54 18.42 -4.91
C ILE A 23 -16.49 19.75 -4.14
N GLU A 24 -16.55 19.69 -2.81
CA GLU A 24 -16.36 20.83 -1.91
C GLU A 24 -15.35 20.47 -0.82
N GLY A 25 -14.28 21.27 -0.71
CA GLY A 25 -13.17 20.96 0.18
C GLY A 25 -12.60 19.58 -0.14
N GLU A 26 -12.56 18.70 0.86
CA GLU A 26 -11.94 17.37 0.76
C GLU A 26 -12.92 16.24 0.39
N ARG A 27 -14.19 16.57 0.07
CA ARG A 27 -15.27 15.59 -0.05
C ARG A 27 -16.13 15.78 -1.29
N ILE A 28 -16.78 14.69 -1.67
CA ILE A 28 -17.95 14.73 -2.55
C ILE A 28 -19.10 15.29 -1.72
N ALA A 29 -19.57 16.49 -2.05
CA ALA A 29 -20.69 17.15 -1.37
C ALA A 29 -22.04 16.69 -1.92
N GLU A 30 -22.11 16.46 -3.23
CA GLU A 30 -23.36 16.11 -3.92
C GLU A 30 -23.08 15.17 -5.09
N ARG A 31 -24.03 14.26 -5.33
CA ARG A 31 -24.08 13.39 -6.51
C ARG A 31 -25.48 13.47 -7.08
N GLY A 32 -25.62 13.70 -8.38
CA GLY A 32 -26.93 13.78 -9.03
C GLY A 32 -26.85 13.67 -10.55
N PRO A 33 -27.96 13.38 -11.24
CA PRO A 33 -27.95 13.10 -12.69
C PRO A 33 -27.73 14.34 -13.58
N ALA A 34 -27.98 15.54 -13.07
CA ALA A 34 -27.88 16.79 -13.83
C ALA A 34 -27.68 17.99 -12.90
N LEU A 35 -26.52 18.08 -12.27
CA LEU A 35 -26.17 19.19 -11.39
C LEU A 35 -25.86 20.44 -12.24
N SER A 36 -26.40 21.58 -11.82
CA SER A 36 -26.09 22.88 -12.43
C SER A 36 -24.88 23.50 -11.74
N ALA A 37 -23.95 24.05 -12.53
CA ALA A 37 -22.79 24.77 -12.00
C ALA A 37 -23.24 26.02 -11.23
N ARG A 38 -22.70 26.23 -10.04
CA ARG A 38 -22.94 27.45 -9.25
C ARG A 38 -22.10 28.61 -9.81
N PRO A 39 -22.47 29.88 -9.57
CA PRO A 39 -21.65 31.02 -9.99
C PRO A 39 -20.21 30.91 -9.45
N GLY A 40 -19.23 30.96 -10.34
CA GLY A 40 -17.79 30.83 -10.00
C GLY A 40 -17.31 29.40 -9.71
N GLU A 41 -18.17 28.39 -9.81
CA GLU A 41 -17.78 26.99 -9.69
C GLU A 41 -17.15 26.51 -10.99
N GLU A 42 -15.90 26.02 -10.91
CA GLU A 42 -15.28 25.30 -12.04
C GLU A 42 -16.10 24.05 -12.35
N ALA A 43 -16.55 23.92 -13.59
CA ALA A 43 -17.23 22.74 -14.12
C ALA A 43 -16.34 22.05 -15.16
N LEU A 44 -16.13 20.75 -14.99
CA LEU A 44 -15.33 19.91 -15.86
C LEU A 44 -16.21 18.85 -16.52
N GLU A 45 -16.25 18.87 -17.85
CA GLU A 45 -16.95 17.87 -18.65
C GLU A 45 -16.12 16.59 -18.75
N LEU A 46 -16.71 15.47 -18.34
CA LEU A 46 -16.09 14.15 -18.31
C LEU A 46 -16.82 13.15 -19.23
N GLU A 47 -17.54 13.66 -20.24
CA GLU A 47 -18.26 12.81 -21.20
C GLU A 47 -17.31 11.77 -21.83
N GLY A 48 -17.72 10.51 -21.76
CA GLY A 48 -16.95 9.37 -22.26
C GLY A 48 -15.75 8.94 -21.40
N ALA A 49 -15.46 9.64 -20.29
CA ALA A 49 -14.48 9.20 -19.31
C ALA A 49 -15.13 8.29 -18.25
N VAL A 50 -14.31 7.42 -17.66
CA VAL A 50 -14.72 6.58 -16.52
C VAL A 50 -14.10 7.15 -15.25
N VAL A 51 -14.90 7.37 -14.22
CA VAL A 51 -14.43 7.85 -12.90
C VAL A 51 -14.55 6.72 -11.89
N MET A 52 -13.45 6.44 -11.20
CA MET A 52 -13.37 5.42 -10.15
C MET A 52 -12.84 6.04 -8.85
N PRO A 53 -13.14 5.46 -7.68
CA PRO A 53 -12.39 5.76 -6.47
C PRO A 53 -10.90 5.50 -6.68
N GLY A 54 -10.04 6.33 -6.08
CA GLY A 54 -8.60 6.15 -6.13
C GLY A 54 -8.15 4.79 -5.58
N LEU A 55 -7.09 4.22 -6.15
CA LEU A 55 -6.59 2.91 -5.75
C LEU A 55 -5.82 3.01 -4.44
N VAL A 56 -5.85 1.93 -3.65
CA VAL A 56 -5.16 1.85 -2.36
C VAL A 56 -4.12 0.76 -2.43
N ASN A 57 -2.86 1.12 -2.21
CA ASN A 57 -1.78 0.16 -2.01
C ASN A 57 -1.67 -0.16 -0.52
N ALA A 58 -2.07 -1.38 -0.14
CA ALA A 58 -2.14 -1.78 1.26
C ALA A 58 -0.78 -2.16 1.87
N HIS A 59 0.26 -2.33 1.06
CA HIS A 59 1.60 -2.65 1.54
C HIS A 59 2.63 -2.36 0.44
N THR A 60 3.57 -1.46 0.71
CA THR A 60 4.71 -1.16 -0.16
C THR A 60 5.97 -0.90 0.67
N HIS A 61 7.11 -0.96 -0.01
CA HIS A 61 8.42 -0.51 0.49
C HIS A 61 8.96 0.54 -0.47
N LEU A 62 8.71 1.83 -0.19
CA LEU A 62 9.05 2.93 -1.10
C LEU A 62 10.56 3.01 -1.41
N TYR A 63 11.41 2.56 -0.48
CA TYR A 63 12.87 2.53 -0.69
C TYR A 63 13.31 1.56 -1.81
N SER A 64 12.46 0.59 -2.18
CA SER A 64 12.72 -0.31 -3.32
C SER A 64 12.80 0.45 -4.65
N ALA A 65 12.24 1.66 -4.74
CA ALA A 65 12.36 2.51 -5.92
C ALA A 65 13.82 2.75 -6.34
N LEU A 66 14.74 2.79 -5.37
CA LEU A 66 16.18 2.97 -5.57
C LEU A 66 16.95 1.65 -5.81
N ALA A 67 16.29 0.50 -5.71
CA ALA A 67 16.89 -0.81 -6.02
C ALA A 67 16.86 -1.14 -7.53
N ARG A 68 16.11 -0.39 -8.34
CA ARG A 68 15.93 -0.66 -9.77
C ARG A 68 17.23 -0.47 -10.54
N GLY A 69 17.75 -1.57 -11.09
CA GLY A 69 19.04 -1.58 -11.79
C GLY A 69 20.26 -1.66 -10.86
N MET A 70 20.05 -1.94 -9.58
CA MET A 70 21.11 -2.15 -8.61
C MET A 70 22.00 -3.35 -9.01
N PRO A 71 23.33 -3.27 -8.79
CA PRO A 71 24.21 -4.40 -9.03
C PRO A 71 23.76 -5.65 -8.27
N GLY A 72 23.69 -6.79 -8.96
CA GLY A 72 23.31 -8.06 -8.34
C GLY A 72 24.33 -8.52 -7.30
N PRO A 73 23.96 -9.42 -6.36
CA PRO A 73 24.81 -9.84 -5.25
C PRO A 73 26.01 -10.75 -5.65
N GLY A 74 26.39 -10.78 -6.92
CA GLY A 74 27.35 -11.73 -7.50
C GLY A 74 26.66 -13.03 -7.92
N ALA A 75 26.67 -14.04 -7.05
CA ALA A 75 25.93 -15.29 -7.28
C ALA A 75 24.44 -15.11 -6.93
N PRO A 76 23.48 -15.73 -7.67
CA PRO A 76 22.08 -15.73 -7.29
C PRO A 76 21.86 -16.28 -5.87
N PRO A 77 21.05 -15.63 -5.01
CA PRO A 77 20.62 -16.18 -3.73
C PRO A 77 19.93 -17.54 -3.90
N ARG A 78 20.09 -18.45 -2.94
CA ARG A 78 19.50 -19.81 -2.98
C ARG A 78 18.25 -19.96 -2.14
N SER A 79 17.93 -18.96 -1.30
CA SER A 79 16.74 -18.94 -0.45
C SER A 79 16.25 -17.51 -0.27
N PHE A 80 15.02 -17.35 0.22
CA PHE A 80 14.47 -16.05 0.58
C PHE A 80 15.31 -15.34 1.66
N VAL A 81 15.75 -16.07 2.69
CA VAL A 81 16.65 -15.52 3.73
C VAL A 81 17.96 -15.01 3.13
N GLU A 82 18.54 -15.74 2.18
CA GLU A 82 19.76 -15.31 1.49
C GLU A 82 19.50 -14.06 0.62
N THR A 83 18.32 -13.94 0.01
CA THR A 83 17.89 -12.71 -0.70
C THR A 83 17.83 -11.53 0.26
N LEU A 84 17.22 -11.70 1.44
CA LEU A 84 17.17 -10.66 2.46
C LEU A 84 18.59 -10.23 2.87
N GLU A 85 19.44 -11.16 3.27
CA GLU A 85 20.80 -10.90 3.74
C GLU A 85 21.68 -10.21 2.71
N ARG A 86 21.64 -10.68 1.47
CA ARG A 86 22.58 -10.26 0.42
C ARG A 86 22.10 -9.06 -0.39
N VAL A 87 20.79 -8.76 -0.37
CA VAL A 87 20.18 -7.70 -1.17
C VAL A 87 19.51 -6.67 -0.26
N TRP A 88 18.40 -7.03 0.36
CA TRP A 88 17.52 -6.06 1.03
C TRP A 88 18.12 -5.46 2.28
N TRP A 89 18.78 -6.26 3.11
CA TRP A 89 19.45 -5.79 4.33
C TRP A 89 20.71 -4.98 4.04
N LYS A 90 21.31 -5.15 2.86
CA LYS A 90 22.40 -4.26 2.44
C LYS A 90 21.83 -2.92 1.99
N LEU A 91 20.71 -2.95 1.28
CA LEU A 91 20.03 -1.75 0.80
C LEU A 91 19.50 -0.90 1.96
N ASP A 92 18.76 -1.48 2.91
CA ASP A 92 18.15 -0.73 4.03
C ASP A 92 19.22 0.03 4.86
N ARG A 93 20.36 -0.60 5.14
CA ARG A 93 21.52 -0.01 5.84
C ARG A 93 22.23 1.07 5.05
N ALA A 94 22.09 1.10 3.73
CA ALA A 94 22.73 2.08 2.88
C ALA A 94 21.90 3.36 2.68
N LEU A 95 20.67 3.42 3.21
CA LEU A 95 19.80 4.58 3.09
C LEU A 95 20.22 5.69 4.06
N ASP A 96 20.41 6.90 3.52
CA ASP A 96 20.53 8.14 4.27
C ASP A 96 19.22 8.95 4.17
N ALA A 97 19.15 10.08 4.87
CA ALA A 97 17.96 10.93 4.89
C ALA A 97 17.51 11.41 3.50
N GLU A 98 18.44 11.73 2.59
CA GLU A 98 18.08 12.16 1.24
C GLU A 98 17.51 10.99 0.43
N ALA A 99 18.10 9.80 0.51
CA ALA A 99 17.59 8.60 -0.13
C ALA A 99 16.19 8.22 0.39
N VAL A 100 15.94 8.35 1.70
CA VAL A 100 14.61 8.10 2.30
C VAL A 100 13.57 9.07 1.72
N TYR A 101 13.85 10.37 1.70
CA TYR A 101 12.94 11.36 1.12
C TYR A 101 12.71 11.12 -0.39
N LEU A 102 13.77 10.89 -1.17
CA LEU A 102 13.65 10.67 -2.61
C LEU A 102 12.93 9.37 -2.96
N SER A 103 13.04 8.34 -2.12
CA SER A 103 12.27 7.10 -2.26
C SER A 103 10.78 7.37 -2.16
N GLY A 104 10.37 8.12 -1.14
CA GLY A 104 8.98 8.56 -0.99
C GLY A 104 8.50 9.41 -2.17
N LEU A 105 9.34 10.32 -2.68
CA LEU A 105 8.97 11.23 -3.76
C LEU A 105 8.78 10.47 -5.09
N VAL A 106 9.71 9.58 -5.42
CA VAL A 106 9.63 8.76 -6.64
C VAL A 106 8.47 7.78 -6.58
N GLY A 107 8.31 7.05 -5.47
CA GLY A 107 7.17 6.15 -5.30
C GLY A 107 5.84 6.89 -5.34
N GLY A 108 5.74 8.06 -4.70
CA GLY A 108 4.56 8.91 -4.78
C GLY A 108 4.23 9.38 -6.20
N ILE A 109 5.22 9.80 -6.99
CA ILE A 109 5.02 10.15 -8.40
C ILE A 109 4.50 8.95 -9.19
N GLU A 110 5.06 7.77 -8.98
CA GLU A 110 4.65 6.56 -9.68
C GLU A 110 3.23 6.13 -9.31
N ALA A 111 2.89 6.21 -8.02
CA ALA A 111 1.55 5.97 -7.50
C ALA A 111 0.52 6.93 -8.10
N ALA A 112 0.82 8.23 -8.14
CA ALA A 112 -0.07 9.21 -8.76
C ALA A 112 -0.28 8.92 -10.26
N ARG A 113 0.77 8.52 -10.99
CA ARG A 113 0.68 8.17 -12.41
C ARG A 113 -0.10 6.88 -12.66
N SER A 114 -0.12 5.94 -11.71
CA SER A 114 -0.85 4.68 -11.81
C SER A 114 -2.27 4.75 -11.24
N GLY A 115 -2.69 5.90 -10.69
CA GLY A 115 -4.03 6.07 -10.11
C GLY A 115 -4.16 5.63 -8.65
N THR A 116 -3.04 5.37 -7.97
CA THR A 116 -2.98 5.07 -6.54
C THR A 116 -3.00 6.35 -5.73
N THR A 117 -3.99 6.51 -4.85
CA THR A 117 -4.20 7.72 -4.04
C THR A 117 -3.78 7.57 -2.58
N LEU A 118 -3.60 6.33 -2.12
CA LEU A 118 -3.17 6.01 -0.76
C LEU A 118 -2.13 4.89 -0.76
N LEU A 119 -1.04 5.13 -0.04
CA LEU A 119 0.07 4.20 0.15
C LEU A 119 0.19 3.80 1.63
N ILE A 120 0.31 2.51 1.92
CA ILE A 120 0.70 2.04 3.26
C ILE A 120 2.14 1.55 3.19
N ASP A 121 3.07 2.41 3.60
CA ASP A 121 4.50 2.15 3.53
C ASP A 121 5.02 1.51 4.82
N HIS A 122 5.82 0.47 4.64
CA HIS A 122 6.46 -0.29 5.69
C HIS A 122 7.97 -0.03 5.62
N HIS A 123 8.43 0.99 6.34
CA HIS A 123 9.74 1.59 6.05
C HIS A 123 10.88 0.98 6.88
N SER A 124 12.03 0.71 6.25
CA SER A 124 13.27 0.35 6.94
C SER A 124 14.44 1.22 6.48
N SER A 125 15.14 1.83 7.44
CA SER A 125 16.38 2.60 7.22
C SER A 125 17.22 2.66 8.50
N PRO A 126 17.88 1.56 8.91
CA PRO A 126 18.60 1.50 10.18
C PRO A 126 19.71 2.54 10.34
N SER A 127 20.26 3.06 9.24
CA SER A 127 21.24 4.16 9.25
C SER A 127 20.61 5.57 9.33
N SER A 128 19.28 5.69 9.27
CA SER A 128 18.55 6.96 9.26
C SER A 128 17.21 6.88 10.00
N VAL A 129 17.12 6.18 11.14
CA VAL A 129 15.85 5.88 11.85
C VAL A 129 15.05 7.14 12.19
N ARG A 130 15.64 8.07 12.96
CA ARG A 130 14.92 9.23 13.53
C ARG A 130 14.47 10.19 12.44
N GLY A 131 13.17 10.47 12.41
CA GLY A 131 12.54 11.37 11.44
C GLY A 131 12.40 10.78 10.04
N SER A 132 12.73 9.50 9.82
CA SER A 132 12.57 8.84 8.52
C SER A 132 11.11 8.86 8.04
N LEU A 133 10.15 8.59 8.94
CA LEU A 133 8.73 8.60 8.59
C LEU A 133 8.25 10.00 8.24
N ARG A 134 8.83 11.02 8.88
CA ARG A 134 8.54 12.42 8.55
C ARG A 134 9.07 12.79 7.15
N LEU A 135 10.24 12.30 6.77
CA LEU A 135 10.79 12.53 5.43
C LEU A 135 9.90 11.92 4.35
N ILE A 136 9.40 10.70 4.58
CA ILE A 136 8.47 10.02 3.67
C ILE A 136 7.13 10.76 3.62
N GLN A 137 6.60 11.16 4.78
CA GLN A 137 5.39 11.99 4.85
C GLN A 137 5.55 13.25 4.01
N CYS A 138 6.64 14.01 4.20
CA CYS A 138 6.89 15.23 3.44
C CYS A 138 6.92 14.96 1.94
N ALA A 139 7.59 13.90 1.50
CA ALA A 139 7.66 13.55 0.09
C ALA A 139 6.29 13.18 -0.51
N LEU A 140 5.48 12.38 0.20
CA LEU A 140 4.15 11.98 -0.27
C LEU A 140 3.15 13.14 -0.24
N GLU A 141 3.22 14.02 0.76
CA GLU A 141 2.38 15.22 0.84
C GLU A 141 2.77 16.29 -0.19
N GLU A 142 4.05 16.32 -0.63
CA GLU A 142 4.51 17.15 -1.74
C GLU A 142 3.87 16.73 -3.07
N VAL A 143 3.76 15.42 -3.31
CA VAL A 143 2.94 14.88 -4.43
C VAL A 143 1.45 15.11 -4.17
N GLY A 144 1.03 15.10 -2.91
CA GLY A 144 -0.36 15.32 -2.49
C GLY A 144 -1.15 14.04 -2.22
N LEU A 145 -0.47 12.90 -2.03
CA LEU A 145 -1.08 11.60 -1.76
C LEU A 145 -1.42 11.39 -0.29
N ARG A 146 -2.29 10.41 -0.02
CA ARG A 146 -2.50 9.90 1.34
C ARG A 146 -1.48 8.84 1.69
N SER A 147 -1.20 8.72 2.99
CA SER A 147 -0.31 7.69 3.48
C SER A 147 -0.70 7.14 4.86
N ALA A 148 -0.36 5.87 5.09
CA ALA A 148 -0.23 5.32 6.43
C ALA A 148 1.20 4.79 6.57
N LEU A 149 1.96 5.33 7.52
CA LEU A 149 3.41 5.12 7.60
C LEU A 149 3.78 4.44 8.91
N CYS A 150 4.74 3.53 8.85
CA CYS A 150 5.38 2.94 10.02
C CYS A 150 6.83 2.59 9.75
N TYR A 151 7.60 2.54 10.83
CA TYR A 151 8.98 2.10 10.82
C TYR A 151 9.04 0.62 11.18
N GLU A 152 9.72 -0.17 10.38
CA GLU A 152 9.90 -1.59 10.57
C GLU A 152 10.90 -1.89 11.70
N VAL A 153 10.41 -2.22 12.88
CA VAL A 153 11.28 -2.62 14.01
C VAL A 153 11.83 -4.04 13.79
N THR A 154 13.12 -4.23 14.05
CA THR A 154 13.84 -5.51 13.93
C THR A 154 15.02 -5.58 14.90
N ASP A 155 15.39 -6.78 15.34
CA ASP A 155 16.55 -6.98 16.23
C ASP A 155 17.87 -7.13 15.46
N ARG A 156 17.83 -7.20 14.12
CA ARG A 156 19.00 -7.42 13.24
C ARG A 156 20.12 -6.38 13.43
N ASN A 157 19.75 -5.17 13.85
CA ASN A 157 20.65 -4.03 13.97
C ASN A 157 21.00 -3.70 15.43
N GLY A 158 20.72 -4.63 16.35
CA GLY A 158 20.99 -4.48 17.77
C GLY A 158 19.91 -3.71 18.55
N PRO A 159 19.96 -3.77 19.89
CA PRO A 159 18.91 -3.23 20.76
C PRO A 159 18.77 -1.72 20.67
N GLU A 160 19.85 -0.98 20.40
CA GLU A 160 19.80 0.47 20.21
C GLU A 160 18.97 0.85 18.97
N ALA A 161 19.25 0.25 17.81
CA ALA A 161 18.49 0.50 16.59
C ALA A 161 17.04 0.05 16.72
N ARG A 162 16.78 -1.08 17.39
CA ARG A 162 15.43 -1.55 17.74
C ARG A 162 14.69 -0.49 18.54
N ASP A 163 15.27 -0.01 19.63
CA ASP A 163 14.63 0.95 20.53
C ASP A 163 14.37 2.28 19.83
N LEU A 164 15.30 2.74 18.99
CA LEU A 164 15.08 3.90 18.12
C LEU A 164 13.90 3.70 17.14
N GLY A 165 13.76 2.51 16.56
CA GLY A 165 12.65 2.19 15.67
C GLY A 165 11.29 2.16 16.39
N VAL A 166 11.26 1.69 17.64
CA VAL A 166 10.06 1.76 18.49
C VAL A 166 9.74 3.22 18.81
N GLU A 167 10.74 4.02 19.19
CA GLU A 167 10.59 5.46 19.46
C GLU A 167 10.06 6.22 18.25
N GLU A 168 10.60 5.97 17.05
CA GLU A 168 10.15 6.60 15.80
C GLU A 168 8.67 6.29 15.52
N ASN A 169 8.25 5.02 15.65
CA ASN A 169 6.84 4.64 15.50
C ASN A 169 5.94 5.36 16.51
N VAL A 170 6.31 5.36 17.80
CA VAL A 170 5.51 5.99 18.86
C VAL A 170 5.39 7.50 18.65
N SER A 171 6.51 8.16 18.35
CA SER A 171 6.55 9.61 18.10
C SER A 171 5.69 9.96 16.88
N PHE A 172 5.85 9.23 15.79
CA PHE A 172 5.12 9.50 14.55
C PHE A 172 3.62 9.25 14.72
N ALA A 173 3.22 8.10 15.28
CA ALA A 173 1.81 7.76 15.45
C ALA A 173 1.05 8.70 16.39
N ARG A 174 1.72 9.28 17.40
CA ARG A 174 1.12 10.29 18.29
C ARG A 174 0.90 11.63 17.62
N GLU A 175 1.88 12.08 16.84
CA GLU A 175 1.87 13.43 16.28
C GLU A 175 1.15 13.53 14.94
N ARG A 176 0.95 12.40 14.24
CA ARG A 176 0.58 12.38 12.82
C ARG A 176 -0.72 11.64 12.58
N ALA A 177 -1.80 12.35 12.85
CA ALA A 177 -3.13 12.09 12.31
C ALA A 177 -3.62 13.37 11.61
N THR A 178 -3.29 13.52 10.31
CA THR A 178 -3.69 14.67 9.49
C THR A 178 -4.86 14.31 8.58
N THR A 179 -5.29 15.17 7.66
CA THR A 179 -6.19 14.71 6.59
C THR A 179 -5.54 13.60 5.77
N LEU A 180 -4.26 13.74 5.40
CA LEU A 180 -3.60 12.88 4.42
C LEU A 180 -2.86 11.69 5.05
N THR A 181 -2.41 11.83 6.29
CA THR A 181 -1.42 10.93 6.87
C THR A 181 -1.92 10.29 8.16
N ARG A 182 -1.63 8.99 8.33
CA ARG A 182 -1.80 8.21 9.55
C ARG A 182 -0.46 7.57 9.95
N GLY A 183 -0.21 7.42 11.24
CA GLY A 183 0.87 6.57 11.75
C GLY A 183 0.38 5.18 12.14
N LEU A 184 1.19 4.17 11.87
CA LEU A 184 1.04 2.78 12.32
C LEU A 184 2.25 2.40 13.19
N VAL A 185 2.19 1.25 13.85
CA VAL A 185 3.37 0.65 14.50
C VAL A 185 3.91 -0.45 13.58
N GLY A 186 5.15 -0.36 13.15
CA GLY A 186 5.75 -1.31 12.20
C GLY A 186 6.68 -2.32 12.88
N ALA A 187 6.72 -3.52 12.32
CA ALA A 187 7.62 -4.59 12.73
C ALA A 187 8.00 -5.44 11.51
N HIS A 188 9.23 -5.95 11.44
CA HIS A 188 9.70 -6.72 10.28
C HIS A 188 8.97 -8.06 10.17
N ALA A 189 9.49 -9.09 10.83
CA ALA A 189 8.98 -10.44 10.77
C ALA A 189 9.40 -11.21 12.03
N SER A 190 8.64 -12.25 12.38
CA SER A 190 8.79 -13.00 13.64
C SER A 190 10.20 -13.56 13.85
N PHE A 191 10.81 -14.13 12.81
CA PHE A 191 12.18 -14.68 12.87
C PHE A 191 13.28 -13.65 13.18
N THR A 192 12.98 -12.36 13.03
CA THR A 192 13.92 -11.26 13.36
C THR A 192 13.58 -10.51 14.64
N LEU A 193 12.63 -11.02 15.42
CA LEU A 193 12.14 -10.38 16.64
C LEU A 193 12.16 -11.39 17.79
N GLY A 194 12.81 -11.02 18.89
CA GLY A 194 12.70 -11.67 20.18
C GLY A 194 11.46 -11.21 20.95
N ASP A 195 11.14 -11.92 22.03
CA ASP A 195 9.95 -11.67 22.84
C ASP A 195 9.96 -10.28 23.50
N GLU A 196 11.13 -9.77 23.90
CA GLU A 196 11.27 -8.41 24.42
C GLU A 196 10.81 -7.36 23.39
N SER A 197 11.14 -7.58 22.11
CA SER A 197 10.79 -6.68 21.02
C SER A 197 9.30 -6.73 20.71
N LEU A 198 8.68 -7.93 20.75
CA LEU A 198 7.24 -8.09 20.64
C LEU A 198 6.49 -7.41 21.79
N ASP A 199 6.99 -7.51 23.03
CA ASP A 199 6.41 -6.82 24.19
C ASP A 199 6.51 -5.30 24.06
N ARG A 200 7.63 -4.78 23.54
CA ARG A 200 7.80 -3.34 23.28
C ARG A 200 6.84 -2.85 22.19
N LEU A 201 6.65 -3.62 21.13
CA LEU A 201 5.69 -3.33 20.08
C LEU A 201 4.25 -3.35 20.61
N ALA A 202 3.90 -4.31 21.46
CA ALA A 202 2.59 -4.36 22.10
C ALA A 202 2.32 -3.13 22.98
N ARG A 203 3.34 -2.66 23.71
CA ARG A 203 3.26 -1.39 24.47
C ARG A 203 3.10 -0.19 23.55
N ALA A 204 3.86 -0.10 22.46
CA ALA A 204 3.76 0.98 21.49
C ALA A 204 2.35 1.04 20.85
N VAL A 205 1.78 -0.10 20.49
CA VAL A 205 0.40 -0.22 20.00
C VAL A 205 -0.60 0.27 21.04
N ALA A 206 -0.48 -0.18 22.30
CA ALA A 206 -1.38 0.23 23.37
C ALA A 206 -1.29 1.73 23.70
N GLU A 207 -0.07 2.27 23.66
CA GLU A 207 0.25 3.67 23.97
C GLU A 207 -0.23 4.65 22.90
N THR A 208 -0.18 4.25 21.63
CA THR A 208 -0.56 5.08 20.49
C THR A 208 -2.01 4.86 20.04
N GLY A 209 -2.58 3.69 20.33
CA GLY A 209 -3.86 3.25 19.77
C GLY A 209 -3.79 2.90 18.27
N ALA A 210 -2.60 2.94 17.66
CA ALA A 210 -2.40 2.63 16.25
C ALA A 210 -2.38 1.11 16.01
N SER A 211 -2.75 0.68 14.81
CA SER A 211 -2.64 -0.72 14.41
C SER A 211 -1.19 -1.11 14.11
N LEU A 212 -0.85 -2.36 14.40
CA LEU A 212 0.41 -2.98 13.98
C LEU A 212 0.40 -3.28 12.47
N HIS A 213 1.54 -3.13 11.80
CA HIS A 213 1.84 -3.63 10.46
C HIS A 213 3.08 -4.52 10.50
N LEU A 214 2.94 -5.80 10.10
CA LEU A 214 3.97 -6.84 10.27
C LEU A 214 3.97 -7.83 9.09
N HIS A 215 5.13 -8.26 8.61
CA HIS A 215 5.23 -9.41 7.70
C HIS A 215 5.03 -10.71 8.49
N VAL A 216 4.14 -11.58 8.00
CA VAL A 216 3.82 -12.84 8.65
C VAL A 216 3.85 -13.97 7.64
N ALA A 217 4.64 -15.00 7.90
CA ALA A 217 4.64 -16.23 7.13
C ALA A 217 4.79 -16.01 5.61
N GLU A 218 5.63 -15.05 5.21
CA GLU A 218 5.95 -14.81 3.80
C GLU A 218 6.66 -16.02 3.19
N ASP A 219 7.67 -16.53 3.90
CA ASP A 219 8.43 -17.73 3.54
C ASP A 219 8.32 -18.80 4.64
N GLY A 220 8.52 -20.06 4.27
CA GLY A 220 8.51 -21.20 5.19
C GLY A 220 9.51 -21.05 6.34
N ALA A 221 10.63 -20.36 6.12
CA ALA A 221 11.64 -20.09 7.13
C ALA A 221 11.09 -19.36 8.36
N ASP A 222 10.12 -18.44 8.21
CA ASP A 222 9.51 -17.73 9.35
C ASP A 222 8.66 -18.68 10.21
N VAL A 223 7.97 -19.62 9.56
CA VAL A 223 7.17 -20.65 10.24
C VAL A 223 8.08 -21.65 10.97
N GLU A 224 9.15 -22.08 10.31
CA GLU A 224 10.13 -23.04 10.85
C GLU A 224 10.90 -22.47 12.03
N ASP A 225 11.41 -21.23 11.92
CA ASP A 225 12.08 -20.53 13.02
C ASP A 225 11.16 -20.39 14.24
N CYS A 226 9.91 -19.97 14.02
CA CYS A 226 8.94 -19.80 15.09
C CYS A 226 8.70 -21.11 15.86
N ARG A 227 8.49 -22.21 15.12
CA ARG A 227 8.31 -23.54 15.72
C ARG A 227 9.56 -24.02 16.45
N ALA A 228 10.74 -23.85 15.86
CA ALA A 228 11.99 -24.33 16.43
C ALA A 228 12.38 -23.58 17.71
N ARG A 229 12.20 -22.26 17.75
CA ARG A 229 12.63 -21.41 18.87
C ARG A 229 11.58 -21.24 19.96
N TYR A 230 10.29 -21.24 19.60
CA TYR A 230 9.21 -20.89 20.52
C TYR A 230 8.15 -21.99 20.69
N GLY A 231 8.26 -23.11 19.97
CA GLY A 231 7.40 -24.28 20.14
C GLY A 231 5.92 -24.03 19.84
N CYS A 232 5.59 -23.01 19.05
CA CYS A 232 4.21 -22.65 18.69
C CYS A 232 4.13 -22.14 17.24
N THR A 233 2.92 -21.88 16.76
CA THR A 233 2.67 -21.24 15.46
C THR A 233 2.89 -19.72 15.53
N LEU A 234 3.12 -19.08 14.37
CA LEU A 234 3.24 -17.62 14.26
C LEU A 234 2.01 -16.89 14.82
N VAL A 235 0.81 -17.37 14.50
CA VAL A 235 -0.44 -16.75 14.98
C VAL A 235 -0.54 -16.86 16.51
N GLU A 236 -0.26 -18.02 17.09
CA GLU A 236 -0.25 -18.20 18.55
C GLU A 236 0.80 -17.32 19.24
N ARG A 237 1.98 -17.20 18.63
CA ARG A 237 3.05 -16.34 19.13
C ARG A 237 2.60 -14.90 19.19
N LEU A 238 2.10 -14.35 18.08
CA LEU A 238 1.63 -12.96 18.02
C LEU A 238 0.43 -12.71 18.95
N ASP A 239 -0.48 -13.69 19.08
CA ASP A 239 -1.63 -13.57 19.98
C ASP A 239 -1.24 -13.55 21.45
N ARG A 240 -0.21 -14.32 21.85
CA ARG A 240 0.30 -14.34 23.22
C ARG A 240 0.81 -12.97 23.67
N HIS A 241 1.39 -12.20 22.76
CA HIS A 241 1.82 -10.82 23.02
C HIS A 241 0.69 -9.78 22.82
N GLY A 242 -0.53 -10.21 22.50
CA GLY A 242 -1.69 -9.34 22.30
C GLY A 242 -1.65 -8.52 21.00
N LEU A 243 -0.72 -8.80 20.10
CA LEU A 243 -0.48 -7.99 18.90
C LEU A 243 -1.64 -8.09 17.89
N LEU A 244 -2.32 -9.23 17.83
CA LEU A 244 -3.45 -9.42 16.91
C LEU A 244 -4.72 -8.64 17.36
N ALA A 245 -4.82 -8.29 18.65
CA ALA A 245 -5.96 -7.53 19.16
C ALA A 245 -6.00 -6.08 18.63
N SER A 246 -4.90 -5.58 18.08
CA SER A 246 -4.79 -4.24 17.49
C SER A 246 -5.45 -4.10 16.11
N ARG A 247 -6.16 -5.15 15.64
CA ARG A 247 -6.65 -5.26 14.26
C ARG A 247 -5.52 -5.07 13.25
N ALA A 248 -4.41 -5.76 13.50
CA ALA A 248 -3.16 -5.64 12.75
C ALA A 248 -3.36 -5.83 11.23
N LEU A 249 -2.46 -5.21 10.47
CA LEU A 249 -2.27 -5.44 9.04
C LEU A 249 -1.10 -6.42 8.86
N LEU A 250 -1.40 -7.61 8.36
CA LEU A 250 -0.43 -8.69 8.20
C LEU A 250 -0.06 -8.83 6.72
N ALA A 251 1.20 -8.59 6.37
CA ALA A 251 1.66 -8.70 4.99
C ALA A 251 1.96 -10.17 4.64
N HIS A 252 1.72 -10.52 3.37
CA HIS A 252 1.95 -11.83 2.75
C HIS A 252 1.04 -12.96 3.23
N CYS A 253 1.25 -13.50 4.43
CA CYS A 253 0.51 -14.64 4.97
C CYS A 253 0.49 -15.87 4.04
N VAL A 254 1.58 -16.09 3.29
CA VAL A 254 1.70 -17.14 2.26
C VAL A 254 1.58 -18.53 2.88
N HIS A 255 2.27 -18.75 3.99
CA HIS A 255 2.34 -20.05 4.67
C HIS A 255 1.40 -20.19 5.87
N LEU A 256 0.42 -19.29 6.01
CA LEU A 256 -0.67 -19.51 6.97
C LEU A 256 -1.63 -20.57 6.43
N ARG A 257 -2.09 -21.45 7.32
CA ARG A 257 -3.16 -22.38 7.00
C ARG A 257 -4.53 -21.67 6.96
N PRO A 258 -5.53 -22.21 6.26
CA PRO A 258 -6.87 -21.61 6.22
C PRO A 258 -7.52 -21.38 7.60
N ASP A 259 -7.28 -22.26 8.58
CA ASP A 259 -7.74 -22.11 9.97
C ASP A 259 -7.06 -20.92 10.68
N GLU A 260 -5.76 -20.73 10.44
CA GLU A 260 -5.01 -19.58 10.97
C GLU A 260 -5.49 -18.26 10.37
N VAL A 261 -5.77 -18.25 9.06
CA VAL A 261 -6.36 -17.08 8.37
C VAL A 261 -7.72 -16.72 8.95
N GLN A 262 -8.56 -17.72 9.26
CA GLN A 262 -9.84 -17.48 9.91
C GLN A 262 -9.66 -16.90 11.32
N SER A 263 -8.69 -17.41 12.09
CA SER A 263 -8.39 -16.91 13.43
C SER A 263 -7.95 -15.44 13.43
N VAL A 264 -7.04 -15.05 12.53
CA VAL A 264 -6.61 -13.64 12.43
C VAL A 264 -7.76 -12.72 11.99
N HIS A 265 -8.60 -13.17 11.07
CA HIS A 265 -9.78 -12.41 10.65
C HIS A 265 -10.84 -12.27 11.76
N ALA A 266 -11.02 -13.30 12.61
CA ALA A 266 -11.92 -13.25 13.76
C ALA A 266 -11.49 -12.18 14.78
N LYS A 267 -10.19 -11.85 14.82
CA LYS A 267 -9.62 -10.74 15.63
C LYS A 267 -9.69 -9.38 14.92
N GLY A 268 -10.27 -9.32 13.72
CA GLY A 268 -10.42 -8.11 12.93
C GLY A 268 -9.16 -7.69 12.16
N CYS A 269 -8.12 -8.55 12.11
CA CYS A 269 -6.90 -8.29 11.36
C CYS A 269 -7.16 -8.25 9.84
N TRP A 270 -6.41 -7.38 9.18
CA TRP A 270 -6.32 -7.30 7.72
C TRP A 270 -5.13 -8.11 7.21
N ILE A 271 -5.25 -8.61 5.98
CA ILE A 271 -4.13 -9.20 5.25
C ILE A 271 -3.81 -8.36 4.02
N ALA A 272 -2.56 -7.93 3.86
CA ALA A 272 -2.07 -7.39 2.60
C ALA A 272 -1.53 -8.54 1.74
N HIS A 273 -2.24 -8.85 0.66
CA HIS A 273 -1.86 -9.87 -0.30
C HIS A 273 -0.99 -9.26 -1.38
N ASN A 274 0.23 -9.78 -1.54
CA ASN A 274 1.27 -9.22 -2.42
C ASN A 274 1.61 -10.17 -3.59
N PRO A 275 0.69 -10.42 -4.55
CA PRO A 275 0.85 -11.42 -5.60
C PRO A 275 2.17 -11.36 -6.36
N ARG A 276 2.53 -10.18 -6.90
CA ARG A 276 3.72 -10.04 -7.75
C ARG A 276 5.00 -10.27 -6.96
N SER A 277 5.09 -9.74 -5.75
CA SER A 277 6.25 -9.96 -4.89
C SER A 277 6.38 -11.42 -4.47
N ASN A 278 5.29 -12.05 -4.03
CA ASN A 278 5.31 -13.47 -3.65
C ASN A 278 5.80 -14.37 -4.81
N MET A 279 5.37 -14.07 -6.04
CA MET A 279 5.83 -14.77 -7.24
C MET A 279 7.30 -14.48 -7.55
N ASN A 280 7.75 -13.23 -7.41
CA ASN A 280 9.13 -12.83 -7.64
C ASN A 280 10.10 -13.47 -6.64
N ASN A 281 9.74 -13.52 -5.37
CA ASN A 281 10.56 -14.10 -4.31
C ASN A 281 10.50 -15.64 -4.30
N ALA A 282 9.63 -16.24 -5.13
CA ALA A 282 9.40 -17.68 -5.21
C ALA A 282 9.02 -18.33 -3.85
N VAL A 283 8.34 -17.57 -2.99
CA VAL A 283 7.97 -18.00 -1.63
C VAL A 283 6.63 -18.76 -1.60
N GLY A 284 5.87 -18.73 -2.69
CA GLY A 284 4.59 -19.44 -2.82
C GLY A 284 3.42 -18.49 -3.05
N TYR A 285 2.22 -18.89 -2.62
CA TYR A 285 1.02 -18.07 -2.80
C TYR A 285 0.04 -18.25 -1.64
N ALA A 286 -0.44 -17.14 -1.09
CA ALA A 286 -1.38 -17.13 0.03
C ALA A 286 -2.69 -17.89 -0.28
N PRO A 287 -3.35 -18.44 0.76
CA PRO A 287 -4.61 -19.20 0.63
C PRO A 287 -5.79 -18.26 0.31
N THR A 288 -5.84 -17.74 -0.92
CA THR A 288 -6.75 -16.66 -1.33
C THR A 288 -8.25 -16.97 -1.13
N ALA A 289 -8.65 -18.24 -1.09
CA ALA A 289 -10.03 -18.65 -0.80
C ALA A 289 -10.45 -18.36 0.66
N ALA A 290 -9.49 -18.33 1.59
CA ALA A 290 -9.72 -18.03 3.00
C ALA A 290 -9.69 -16.52 3.31
N LEU A 291 -9.18 -15.70 2.39
CA LEU A 291 -9.05 -14.26 2.58
C LEU A 291 -10.43 -13.58 2.50
N ARG A 292 -10.90 -13.04 3.64
CA ARG A 292 -12.18 -12.31 3.75
C ARG A 292 -11.99 -10.82 4.02
N ARG A 293 -10.94 -10.48 4.77
CA ARG A 293 -10.57 -9.10 5.13
C ARG A 293 -9.15 -8.84 4.63
N ALA A 294 -9.01 -8.72 3.32
CA ALA A 294 -7.72 -8.56 2.67
C ALA A 294 -7.76 -7.44 1.62
N ALA A 295 -6.58 -6.88 1.35
CA ALA A 295 -6.34 -5.86 0.33
C ALA A 295 -5.09 -6.23 -0.48
N LEU A 296 -4.94 -5.65 -1.68
CA LEU A 296 -3.74 -5.86 -2.48
C LEU A 296 -2.62 -4.91 -2.02
N GLY A 297 -1.38 -5.40 -2.04
CA GLY A 297 -0.17 -4.62 -1.89
C GLY A 297 0.86 -4.96 -2.96
N THR A 298 1.77 -4.03 -3.24
CA THR A 298 2.83 -4.22 -4.23
C THR A 298 4.14 -4.69 -3.62
N ASP A 299 4.33 -4.50 -2.32
CA ASP A 299 5.59 -4.74 -1.63
C ASP A 299 6.73 -3.96 -2.34
N GLY A 300 7.95 -4.47 -2.46
CA GLY A 300 9.08 -3.82 -3.13
C GLY A 300 9.02 -3.75 -4.66
N MET A 301 7.83 -3.79 -5.26
CA MET A 301 7.61 -3.65 -6.72
C MET A 301 7.35 -2.18 -7.10
N ASP A 302 6.71 -1.94 -8.26
CA ASP A 302 6.16 -0.63 -8.61
C ASP A 302 4.78 -0.39 -7.95
N GLU A 303 4.32 0.85 -7.96
CA GLU A 303 3.07 1.30 -7.32
C GLU A 303 1.81 1.07 -8.19
N ASP A 304 1.86 0.17 -9.18
CA ASP A 304 0.75 -0.11 -10.09
C ASP A 304 -0.22 -1.16 -9.53
N MET A 305 -1.29 -0.67 -8.88
CA MET A 305 -2.34 -1.52 -8.32
C MET A 305 -3.20 -2.23 -9.39
N LEU A 306 -3.25 -1.75 -10.62
CA LEU A 306 -3.95 -2.43 -11.72
C LEU A 306 -3.13 -3.64 -12.19
N ALA A 307 -1.80 -3.50 -12.26
CA ALA A 307 -0.91 -4.62 -12.50
C ALA A 307 -0.98 -5.66 -11.36
N GLU A 308 -1.04 -5.20 -10.10
CA GLU A 308 -1.21 -6.08 -8.95
C GLU A 308 -2.54 -6.86 -9.00
N ALA A 309 -3.64 -6.20 -9.36
CA ALA A 309 -4.94 -6.84 -9.54
C ALA A 309 -4.91 -7.90 -10.65
N ARG A 310 -4.28 -7.60 -11.79
CA ARG A 310 -4.11 -8.58 -12.88
C ARG A 310 -3.29 -9.79 -12.44
N ALA A 311 -2.19 -9.58 -11.72
CA ALA A 311 -1.37 -10.68 -11.19
C ALA A 311 -2.16 -11.54 -10.19
N ALA A 312 -2.93 -10.92 -9.29
CA ALA A 312 -3.81 -11.63 -8.36
C ALA A 312 -4.82 -12.51 -9.12
N PHE A 313 -5.50 -11.94 -10.11
CA PHE A 313 -6.48 -12.65 -10.93
C PHE A 313 -5.86 -13.85 -11.66
N LEU A 314 -4.78 -13.62 -12.41
CA LEU A 314 -4.13 -14.65 -13.20
C LEU A 314 -3.62 -15.78 -12.30
N LYS A 315 -3.02 -15.45 -11.15
CA LYS A 315 -2.50 -16.47 -10.26
C LYS A 315 -3.60 -17.27 -9.55
N MET A 316 -4.70 -16.62 -9.16
CA MET A 316 -5.88 -17.34 -8.66
C MET A 316 -6.49 -18.26 -9.71
N ARG A 317 -6.58 -17.80 -10.97
CA ARG A 317 -7.13 -18.61 -12.07
C ARG A 317 -6.23 -19.79 -12.42
N ASP A 318 -4.92 -19.57 -12.46
CA ASP A 318 -3.89 -20.62 -12.60
C ASP A 318 -4.01 -21.70 -11.51
N ALA A 319 -4.32 -21.29 -10.28
CA ALA A 319 -4.59 -22.19 -9.16
C ALA A 319 -5.98 -22.86 -9.20
N GLY A 320 -6.76 -22.69 -10.27
CA GLY A 320 -8.07 -23.33 -10.47
C GLY A 320 -9.24 -22.66 -9.75
N ARG A 321 -9.10 -21.40 -9.31
CA ARG A 321 -10.19 -20.65 -8.67
C ARG A 321 -11.19 -20.14 -9.72
N ASP A 322 -12.46 -20.53 -9.61
CA ASP A 322 -13.50 -20.15 -10.58
C ASP A 322 -14.04 -18.73 -10.38
N ASP A 323 -14.11 -18.23 -9.14
CA ASP A 323 -14.55 -16.88 -8.81
C ASP A 323 -13.40 -15.85 -8.84
N ALA A 324 -12.26 -16.16 -9.48
CA ALA A 324 -11.04 -15.35 -9.43
C ALA A 324 -11.26 -13.86 -9.80
N ALA A 325 -12.10 -13.58 -10.80
CA ALA A 325 -12.39 -12.20 -11.20
C ALA A 325 -13.15 -11.42 -10.11
N ALA A 326 -14.20 -12.01 -9.54
CA ALA A 326 -14.96 -11.42 -8.45
C ALA A 326 -14.10 -11.29 -7.17
N ALA A 327 -13.27 -12.28 -6.89
CA ALA A 327 -12.33 -12.26 -5.78
C ALA A 327 -11.32 -11.12 -5.90
N THR A 328 -10.76 -10.88 -7.10
CA THR A 328 -9.85 -9.74 -7.32
C THR A 328 -10.55 -8.42 -7.08
N LEU A 329 -11.79 -8.26 -7.55
CA LEU A 329 -12.57 -7.03 -7.30
C LEU A 329 -12.77 -6.80 -5.80
N GLN A 330 -13.01 -7.87 -5.03
CA GLN A 330 -13.10 -7.81 -3.57
C GLN A 330 -11.77 -7.46 -2.89
N LEU A 331 -10.63 -7.87 -3.42
CA LEU A 331 -9.31 -7.49 -2.91
C LEU A 331 -9.00 -6.01 -3.20
N VAL A 332 -9.35 -5.50 -4.39
CA VAL A 332 -9.23 -4.06 -4.72
C VAL A 332 -10.12 -3.23 -3.81
N ALA A 333 -11.39 -3.59 -3.66
CA ALA A 333 -12.31 -2.94 -2.72
C ALA A 333 -11.88 -3.10 -1.25
N GLY A 334 -11.14 -4.18 -0.94
CA GLY A 334 -10.53 -4.40 0.36
C GLY A 334 -9.59 -3.28 0.77
N GLY A 335 -8.83 -2.72 -0.18
CA GLY A 335 -8.01 -1.54 0.04
C GLY A 335 -8.83 -0.33 0.48
N HIS A 336 -10.00 -0.10 -0.14
CA HIS A 336 -10.91 0.98 0.26
C HIS A 336 -11.49 0.78 1.66
N ARG A 337 -11.88 -0.46 2.00
CA ARG A 337 -12.38 -0.79 3.34
C ARG A 337 -11.29 -0.66 4.41
N LEU A 338 -10.04 -0.99 4.08
CA LEU A 338 -8.88 -0.76 4.95
C LEU A 338 -8.63 0.74 5.15
N ALA A 339 -8.61 1.52 4.07
CA ALA A 339 -8.50 2.98 4.14
C ALA A 339 -9.61 3.60 5.00
N ALA A 340 -10.85 3.13 4.84
CA ALA A 340 -11.98 3.56 5.67
C ALA A 340 -11.76 3.26 7.16
N ALA A 341 -11.19 2.10 7.49
CA ALA A 341 -10.86 1.74 8.88
C ALA A 341 -9.75 2.61 9.47
N LEU A 342 -8.75 3.01 8.66
CA LEU A 342 -7.63 3.84 9.11
C LEU A 342 -7.98 5.33 9.24
N PHE A 343 -8.81 5.85 8.33
CA PHE A 343 -9.10 7.27 8.24
C PHE A 343 -10.46 7.67 8.81
N GLY A 344 -11.38 6.73 9.00
CA GLY A 344 -12.74 7.01 9.49
C GLY A 344 -13.64 7.70 8.46
N LEU A 345 -13.38 7.50 7.17
CA LEU A 345 -14.12 8.10 6.05
C LEU A 345 -14.65 7.01 5.10
N PRO A 346 -15.73 7.25 4.34
CA PRO A 346 -16.29 6.23 3.44
C PRO A 346 -15.51 6.16 2.12
N PHE A 347 -14.27 5.65 2.16
CA PHE A 347 -13.43 5.37 0.99
C PHE A 347 -14.08 4.34 0.05
N GLY A 348 -13.71 4.39 -1.24
CA GLY A 348 -14.24 3.48 -2.26
C GLY A 348 -15.66 3.82 -2.74
N LYS A 349 -16.21 4.95 -2.28
CA LYS A 349 -17.54 5.44 -2.65
C LYS A 349 -17.42 6.69 -3.50
N LEU A 350 -18.41 6.90 -4.37
CA LEU A 350 -18.59 8.12 -5.15
C LEU A 350 -19.91 8.80 -4.78
N ASP A 351 -20.27 8.72 -3.50
CA ASP A 351 -21.51 9.25 -2.93
C ASP A 351 -21.21 10.44 -2.01
N ALA A 352 -22.23 11.25 -1.70
CA ALA A 352 -22.07 12.39 -0.80
C ALA A 352 -21.47 11.97 0.55
N GLY A 353 -20.51 12.75 1.05
CA GLY A 353 -19.75 12.49 2.27
C GLY A 353 -18.47 11.67 2.07
N ALA A 354 -18.30 10.99 0.93
CA ALA A 354 -17.07 10.28 0.59
C ALA A 354 -15.89 11.24 0.41
N PRO A 355 -14.65 10.82 0.75
CA PRO A 355 -13.47 11.61 0.41
C PRO A 355 -13.39 11.78 -1.10
N ALA A 356 -13.02 12.98 -1.55
CA ALA A 356 -12.80 13.27 -2.97
C ALA A 356 -11.44 12.72 -3.41
N ASP A 357 -11.36 11.40 -3.41
CA ASP A 357 -10.22 10.56 -3.77
C ASP A 357 -10.64 9.72 -4.97
N LEU A 358 -10.37 10.23 -6.17
CA LEU A 358 -10.86 9.64 -7.41
C LEU A 358 -9.82 9.71 -8.52
N ILE A 359 -9.99 8.82 -9.49
CA ILE A 359 -9.24 8.80 -10.73
C ILE A 359 -10.21 8.99 -11.90
N VAL A 360 -9.77 9.75 -12.89
CA VAL A 360 -10.45 9.92 -14.17
C VAL A 360 -9.66 9.13 -15.21
N LEU A 361 -10.33 8.19 -15.86
CA LEU A 361 -9.78 7.31 -16.86
C LEU A 361 -10.22 7.74 -18.26
N ASP A 362 -9.26 7.90 -19.14
CA ASP A 362 -9.44 7.98 -20.59
C ASP A 362 -9.61 6.56 -21.16
N TYR A 363 -10.64 5.86 -20.69
CA TYR A 363 -10.94 4.49 -21.09
C TYR A 363 -12.28 4.45 -21.83
N ARG A 364 -12.23 4.12 -23.13
CA ARG A 364 -13.43 3.90 -23.95
C ARG A 364 -13.72 2.40 -23.98
N PRO A 365 -14.71 1.90 -23.20
CA PRO A 365 -14.96 0.49 -23.13
C PRO A 365 -15.47 -0.03 -24.50
N PRO A 366 -14.90 -1.13 -25.04
CA PRO A 366 -15.31 -1.68 -26.34
C PRO A 366 -16.63 -2.44 -26.31
N THR A 367 -17.16 -2.69 -25.10
CA THR A 367 -18.48 -3.28 -24.81
C THR A 367 -19.14 -2.45 -23.72
N ASP A 368 -20.43 -2.62 -23.49
CA ASP A 368 -21.14 -1.86 -22.45
C ASP A 368 -20.49 -2.09 -21.08
N LEU A 369 -20.09 -1.02 -20.40
CA LEU A 369 -19.56 -1.10 -19.03
C LEU A 369 -20.74 -1.15 -18.05
N GLN A 370 -20.91 -2.28 -17.38
CA GLN A 370 -21.99 -2.53 -16.43
C GLN A 370 -21.45 -3.12 -15.12
N ALA A 371 -22.27 -3.17 -14.07
CA ALA A 371 -21.83 -3.63 -12.76
C ALA A 371 -21.40 -5.11 -12.73
N ASP A 372 -22.06 -5.96 -13.51
CA ASP A 372 -21.81 -7.41 -13.58
C ASP A 372 -20.55 -7.78 -14.39
N ASN A 373 -20.17 -6.95 -15.36
CA ASN A 373 -18.98 -7.15 -16.19
C ASN A 373 -17.79 -6.22 -15.83
N LEU A 374 -17.94 -5.37 -14.80
CA LEU A 374 -16.91 -4.43 -14.34
C LEU A 374 -15.56 -5.11 -14.07
N ALA A 375 -15.56 -6.31 -13.48
CA ALA A 375 -14.33 -7.06 -13.24
C ALA A 375 -13.61 -7.41 -14.56
N GLY A 376 -14.35 -7.73 -15.63
CA GLY A 376 -13.78 -7.99 -16.95
C GLY A 376 -13.09 -6.75 -17.52
N HIS A 377 -13.73 -5.59 -17.44
CA HIS A 377 -13.12 -4.33 -17.86
C HIS A 377 -11.88 -3.98 -17.04
N LEU A 378 -11.92 -4.15 -15.73
CA LEU A 378 -10.77 -3.88 -14.85
C LEU A 378 -9.57 -4.77 -15.19
N LEU A 379 -9.81 -6.06 -15.44
CA LEU A 379 -8.76 -7.07 -15.60
C LEU A 379 -8.20 -7.14 -17.02
N PHE A 380 -9.03 -6.90 -18.04
CA PHE A 380 -8.67 -7.12 -19.44
C PHE A 380 -8.62 -5.84 -20.28
N GLY A 381 -9.15 -4.72 -19.77
CA GLY A 381 -9.28 -3.47 -20.53
C GLY A 381 -8.55 -2.28 -19.92
N ILE A 382 -8.82 -1.99 -18.65
CA ILE A 382 -8.27 -0.84 -17.94
C ILE A 382 -6.78 -1.05 -17.66
N ASP A 383 -6.01 0.02 -17.79
CA ASP A 383 -4.56 0.03 -17.64
C ASP A 383 -4.11 1.38 -17.08
N ARG A 384 -2.94 1.43 -16.45
CA ARG A 384 -2.39 2.68 -15.90
C ARG A 384 -2.27 3.79 -16.95
N SER A 385 -2.04 3.45 -18.22
CA SER A 385 -1.96 4.44 -19.31
C SER A 385 -3.29 5.18 -19.56
N HIS A 386 -4.41 4.59 -19.15
CA HIS A 386 -5.72 5.25 -19.18
C HIS A 386 -5.89 6.28 -18.04
N VAL A 387 -5.06 6.26 -16.99
CA VAL A 387 -5.17 7.25 -15.90
C VAL A 387 -4.83 8.63 -16.44
N ARG A 388 -5.85 9.48 -16.52
CA ARG A 388 -5.77 10.83 -17.07
C ARG A 388 -5.58 11.86 -15.97
N SER A 389 -6.38 11.77 -14.92
CA SER A 389 -6.33 12.70 -13.78
C SER A 389 -6.53 11.97 -12.48
N VAL A 390 -5.87 12.43 -11.42
CA VAL A 390 -5.95 11.90 -10.06
C VAL A 390 -6.25 13.03 -9.10
N MET A 391 -7.28 12.84 -8.27
CA MET A 391 -7.68 13.76 -7.23
C MET A 391 -7.54 13.08 -5.87
N VAL A 392 -6.98 13.80 -4.90
CA VAL A 392 -6.86 13.36 -3.51
C VAL A 392 -7.31 14.48 -2.60
N ALA A 393 -8.21 14.18 -1.66
CA ALA A 393 -8.80 15.17 -0.76
C ALA A 393 -9.29 16.43 -1.51
N GLY A 394 -9.94 16.23 -2.67
CA GLY A 394 -10.53 17.30 -3.47
C GLY A 394 -9.54 18.16 -4.27
N ARG A 395 -8.25 17.82 -4.23
CA ARG A 395 -7.19 18.53 -4.98
C ARG A 395 -6.67 17.66 -6.11
N TRP A 396 -6.50 18.24 -7.29
CA TRP A 396 -5.83 17.56 -8.41
C TRP A 396 -4.35 17.35 -8.08
N VAL A 397 -3.97 16.09 -7.90
CA VAL A 397 -2.56 15.64 -7.76
C VAL A 397 -1.94 15.44 -9.13
N MET A 398 -2.74 14.95 -10.08
CA MET A 398 -2.39 14.89 -11.50
C MET A 398 -3.61 15.33 -12.30
N ARG A 399 -3.42 16.17 -13.31
CA ARG A 399 -4.49 16.63 -14.21
C ARG A 399 -4.02 16.53 -15.65
N GLU A 400 -4.77 15.80 -16.48
CA GLU A 400 -4.42 15.57 -17.88
C GLU A 400 -2.98 15.03 -18.06
N ARG A 401 -2.61 14.09 -17.18
CA ARG A 401 -1.30 13.41 -17.09
C ARG A 401 -0.14 14.30 -16.65
N GLU A 402 -0.41 15.55 -16.29
CA GLU A 402 0.56 16.47 -15.70
C GLU A 402 0.45 16.48 -14.17
N LEU A 403 1.57 16.30 -13.48
CA LEU A 403 1.61 16.32 -12.01
C LEU A 403 1.52 17.75 -11.48
N ALA A 404 0.78 17.92 -10.39
CA ALA A 404 0.74 19.18 -9.64
C ALA A 404 1.87 19.22 -8.60
N GLY A 405 2.53 20.37 -8.46
CA GLY A 405 3.41 20.65 -7.33
C GLY A 405 4.80 19.99 -7.35
N VAL A 406 5.10 19.09 -8.29
CA VAL A 406 6.38 18.36 -8.35
C VAL A 406 7.01 18.41 -9.74
N ASP A 407 8.30 18.77 -9.82
CA ASP A 407 9.11 18.57 -11.02
C ASP A 407 9.61 17.11 -11.05
N ALA A 408 8.86 16.26 -11.76
CA ALA A 408 9.20 14.85 -11.88
C ALA A 408 10.56 14.64 -12.56
N ALA A 409 10.96 15.46 -13.53
CA ALA A 409 12.25 15.28 -14.20
C ALA A 409 13.41 15.54 -13.21
N ALA A 410 13.31 16.62 -12.42
CA ALA A 410 14.28 16.93 -11.38
C ALA A 410 14.30 15.88 -10.26
N ALA A 411 13.13 15.44 -9.78
CA ALA A 411 13.01 14.41 -8.75
C ALA A 411 13.71 13.10 -9.18
N PHE A 412 13.43 12.61 -10.39
CA PHE A 412 14.07 11.40 -10.91
C PHE A 412 15.56 11.60 -11.18
N ALA A 413 16.02 12.79 -11.57
CA ALA A 413 17.45 13.08 -11.72
C ALA A 413 18.19 13.02 -10.38
N ARG A 414 17.61 13.60 -9.33
CA ARG A 414 18.14 13.52 -7.95
C ARG A 414 18.13 12.08 -7.44
N ALA A 415 17.03 11.35 -7.65
CA ALA A 415 16.93 9.94 -7.27
C ALA A 415 17.99 9.06 -7.96
N ARG A 416 18.29 9.30 -9.24
CA ARG A 416 19.40 8.60 -9.93
C ARG A 416 20.76 8.89 -9.31
N ALA A 417 20.99 10.09 -8.80
CA ALA A 417 22.22 10.43 -8.08
C ALA A 417 22.27 9.71 -6.73
N ALA A 418 21.22 9.84 -5.92
CA ALA A 418 21.12 9.19 -4.63
C ALA A 418 21.22 7.65 -4.73
N ALA A 419 20.63 7.03 -5.75
CA ALA A 419 20.75 5.59 -5.98
C ALA A 419 22.20 5.15 -6.18
N ARG A 420 23.03 5.91 -6.92
CA ARG A 420 24.46 5.60 -7.07
C ARG A 420 25.21 5.67 -5.75
N ASP A 421 24.88 6.66 -4.92
CA ASP A 421 25.50 6.84 -3.62
C ASP A 421 25.10 5.72 -2.63
N VAL A 422 23.81 5.35 -2.63
CA VAL A 422 23.28 4.19 -1.91
C VAL A 422 24.03 2.92 -2.33
N TRP A 423 24.10 2.62 -3.64
CA TRP A 423 24.77 1.41 -4.13
C TRP A 423 26.27 1.39 -3.82
N SER A 424 26.93 2.56 -3.84
CA SER A 424 28.32 2.69 -3.42
C SER A 424 28.52 2.30 -1.95
N ARG A 425 27.64 2.78 -1.06
CA ARG A 425 27.66 2.42 0.37
C ARG A 425 27.39 0.93 0.61
N MET A 426 26.52 0.30 -0.19
CA MET A 426 26.27 -1.14 -0.11
C MET A 426 27.50 -1.99 -0.42
N GLY A 427 28.37 -1.52 -1.32
CA GLY A 427 29.60 -2.22 -1.70
C GLY A 427 30.77 -1.99 -0.74
N ALA A 428 30.70 -0.95 0.10
CA ALA A 428 31.74 -0.60 1.07
C ALA A 428 31.62 -1.37 2.40
N GLY A 429 30.54 -2.12 2.62
CA GLY A 429 30.20 -2.77 3.90
C GLY A 429 29.88 -4.26 3.83
#